data_AF-A0A0A1HX15-F1
#
_entry.id   AF-A0A0A1HX15-F1
#
_cell.length_a   1.000
_cell.length_b   1.000
_cell.length_c   1.000
_cell.angle_alpha   90.00
_cell.angle_beta   90.00
_cell.angle_gamma   90.00
#
_symmetry.space_group_name_H-M   'P 1'
#
loop_
_entity.id
_entity.type
_entity.pdbx_description
1 polymer ?
#
loop_
_entity_poly.entity_id
_entity_poly.type
_entity_poly.pdbx_seq_one_letter_code
_entity_poly.pdbx_strand_id
1 'polypeptide(L)'
;MSYLTSAQQQKHRALVGAYNPVIESLYQDPELLAAMPYYSQLHSILNDGVMRPAAITAARYPRVSNAFFDQVHGVLAGELPVDQALVDLESELTRIKRRNW
;
A
#
# COMPACT_ATOMS: atom_id res chain seq x y z
N MET A 1 19.71 4.07 12.33
CA MET A 1 18.74 3.27 11.53
C MET A 1 19.36 2.00 10.93
N SER A 2 20.68 1.94 10.73
CA SER A 2 21.36 0.87 9.98
C SER A 2 21.20 -0.55 10.51
N TYR A 3 20.99 -0.73 11.82
CA TYR A 3 20.79 -2.07 12.39
C TYR A 3 19.44 -2.67 12.00
N LEU A 4 18.33 -1.98 12.30
CA LEU A 4 16.97 -2.47 12.04
C LEU A 4 16.68 -2.68 10.54
N THR A 5 17.37 -1.94 9.68
CA THR A 5 17.24 -2.04 8.22
C THR A 5 18.27 -2.96 7.59
N SER A 6 19.17 -3.58 8.36
CA SER A 6 20.17 -4.52 7.84
C SER A 6 19.52 -5.79 7.30
N ALA A 7 20.16 -6.43 6.31
CA ALA A 7 19.69 -7.70 5.76
C ALA A 7 19.51 -8.78 6.83
N GLN A 8 20.44 -8.85 7.79
CA GLN A 8 20.37 -9.80 8.90
C GLN A 8 19.12 -9.59 9.76
N GLN A 9 18.81 -8.35 10.15
CA GLN A 9 17.63 -8.07 10.96
C GLN A 9 16.33 -8.25 10.18
N GLN A 10 16.30 -7.89 8.89
CA GLN A 10 15.13 -8.14 8.05
C GLN A 10 14.88 -9.65 7.87
N LYS A 11 15.93 -10.45 7.62
CA LYS A 11 15.83 -11.92 7.55
C LYS A 11 15.33 -12.52 8.86
N HIS A 12 15.87 -12.08 10.00
CA HIS A 12 15.40 -12.54 11.31
C HIS A 12 13.92 -12.24 11.53
N ARG A 13 13.46 -11.02 11.20
CA ARG A 13 12.05 -10.63 11.32
C ARG A 13 11.16 -11.39 10.35
N ALA A 14 11.64 -11.70 9.15
CA ALA A 14 10.94 -12.54 8.20
C ALA A 14 10.74 -13.96 8.74
N LEU A 15 11.78 -14.59 9.30
CA LEU A 15 11.69 -15.93 9.87
C LEU A 15 10.81 -16.01 11.13
N VAL A 16 10.90 -15.03 12.03
CA VAL A 16 10.21 -15.07 13.33
C VAL A 16 8.78 -14.52 13.25
N GLY A 17 8.54 -13.51 12.42
CA GLY A 17 7.28 -12.77 12.39
C GLY A 17 6.61 -12.68 11.02
N ALA A 18 7.11 -13.42 10.02
CA ALA A 18 6.61 -13.37 8.65
C ALA A 18 6.57 -11.95 8.05
N TYR A 19 7.44 -11.05 8.51
CA TYR A 19 7.54 -9.70 7.96
C TYR A 19 8.20 -9.73 6.58
N ASN A 20 7.53 -9.15 5.59
CA ASN A 20 8.04 -9.04 4.23
C ASN A 20 9.27 -8.12 4.18
N PRO A 21 10.44 -8.61 3.72
CA PRO A 21 11.62 -7.78 3.58
C PRO A 21 11.44 -6.69 2.52
N VAL A 22 12.16 -5.57 2.67
CA VAL A 22 12.30 -4.54 1.63
C VAL A 22 13.58 -4.71 0.81
N ILE A 23 14.51 -5.56 1.28
CA ILE A 23 15.71 -5.94 0.53
C ILE A 23 15.36 -7.09 -0.40
N GLU A 24 15.41 -6.83 -1.70
CA GLU A 24 14.96 -7.75 -2.74
C GLU A 24 15.67 -9.10 -2.73
N SER A 25 16.99 -9.12 -2.50
CA SER A 25 17.77 -10.37 -2.50
C SER A 25 17.33 -11.36 -1.41
N LEU A 26 16.62 -10.93 -0.37
CA LEU A 26 16.10 -11.82 0.67
C LEU A 26 14.93 -12.69 0.18
N TYR A 27 14.26 -12.34 -0.92
CA TYR A 27 13.23 -13.21 -1.51
C TYR A 27 13.82 -14.44 -2.20
N GLN A 28 15.14 -14.49 -2.40
CA GLN A 28 15.87 -15.62 -2.99
C GLN A 28 16.70 -16.37 -1.94
N ASP A 29 16.65 -15.97 -0.67
CA ASP A 29 17.40 -16.62 0.40
C ASP A 29 16.85 -18.05 0.62
N PRO A 30 17.71 -19.09 0.56
CA PRO A 30 17.26 -20.48 0.65
C PRO A 30 16.54 -20.82 1.97
N GLU A 31 16.93 -20.19 3.08
CA GLU A 31 16.30 -20.43 4.38
C GLU A 31 14.90 -19.80 4.43
N LEU A 32 14.75 -18.60 3.87
CA LEU A 32 13.45 -17.94 3.75
C LEU A 32 12.52 -18.68 2.79
N LEU A 33 13.02 -19.16 1.65
CA LEU A 33 12.23 -19.94 0.70
C LEU A 33 11.79 -21.30 1.28
N ALA A 34 12.65 -21.94 2.09
CA ALA A 34 12.29 -23.17 2.78
C ALA A 34 11.20 -22.94 3.85
N ALA A 35 11.30 -21.84 4.60
CA ALA A 35 10.32 -21.49 5.63
C ALA A 35 9.00 -20.96 5.05
N MET A 36 9.08 -20.21 3.94
CA MET A 36 7.96 -19.49 3.32
C MET A 36 7.98 -19.67 1.80
N PRO A 37 7.53 -20.84 1.28
CA PRO A 37 7.57 -21.14 -0.16
C PRO A 37 6.84 -20.13 -1.06
N TYR A 38 5.90 -19.37 -0.49
CA TYR A 38 5.16 -18.32 -1.20
C TYR A 38 6.00 -17.06 -1.51
N TYR A 39 7.22 -16.93 -0.99
CA TYR A 39 8.08 -15.76 -1.21
C TYR A 39 8.37 -15.48 -2.68
N SER A 40 8.48 -16.51 -3.51
CA SER A 40 8.66 -16.34 -4.95
C SER A 40 7.47 -15.63 -5.61
N GLN A 41 6.24 -15.98 -5.23
CA GLN A 41 5.04 -15.31 -5.74
C GLN A 41 4.90 -13.91 -5.15
N LEU A 42 5.17 -13.77 -3.85
CA LEU A 42 5.08 -12.49 -3.15
C LEU A 42 6.02 -11.44 -3.75
N HIS A 43 7.25 -11.82 -4.13
CA HIS A 43 8.19 -10.92 -4.79
C HIS A 43 7.59 -10.30 -6.07
N SER A 44 6.91 -11.10 -6.91
CA SER A 44 6.20 -10.60 -8.08
C SER A 44 5.07 -9.64 -7.69
N ILE A 45 4.22 -10.00 -6.72
CA ILE A 45 3.09 -9.17 -6.27
C ILE A 45 3.56 -7.80 -5.76
N LEU A 46 4.68 -7.77 -5.04
CA LEU A 46 5.21 -6.53 -4.49
C LEU A 46 5.80 -5.63 -5.59
N ASN A 47 6.39 -6.20 -6.63
CA ASN A 47 6.90 -5.44 -7.78
C ASN A 47 5.77 -4.81 -8.61
N ASP A 48 4.60 -5.46 -8.67
CA ASP A 48 3.42 -4.94 -9.36
C ASP A 48 2.56 -4.01 -8.48
N GLY A 49 2.96 -3.80 -7.23
CA GLY A 49 2.24 -2.99 -6.25
C GLY A 49 2.17 -1.52 -6.63
N VAL A 50 0.98 -0.94 -6.60
CA VAL A 50 0.79 0.51 -6.79
C VAL A 50 0.87 1.22 -5.45
N MET A 51 1.72 2.23 -5.36
CA MET A 51 1.79 3.08 -4.18
C MET A 51 0.54 3.96 -4.07
N ARG A 52 -0.05 4.02 -2.88
CA ARG A 52 -1.07 5.03 -2.56
C ARG A 52 -0.50 6.44 -2.76
N PRO A 53 -1.31 7.45 -3.13
CA PRO A 53 -0.81 8.76 -3.57
C PRO A 53 -0.33 9.68 -2.42
N ALA A 54 0.32 9.13 -1.40
CA ALA A 54 0.80 9.88 -0.23
C ALA A 54 1.95 10.84 -0.57
N ALA A 55 2.88 10.42 -1.43
CA ALA A 55 4.02 11.26 -1.85
C ALA A 55 3.54 12.49 -2.63
N ILE A 56 2.55 12.29 -3.49
CA ILE A 56 1.92 13.35 -4.24
C ILE A 56 1.09 14.17 -3.26
N THR A 57 0.08 13.64 -2.60
CA THR A 57 -0.87 14.48 -1.82
C THR A 57 -0.35 15.03 -0.48
N ALA A 58 0.83 14.61 -0.03
CA ALA A 58 1.56 15.12 1.13
C ALA A 58 0.66 15.32 2.38
N ALA A 59 0.64 16.52 2.95
CA ALA A 59 -0.15 16.85 4.14
C ALA A 59 -1.67 16.68 3.93
N ARG A 60 -2.15 16.62 2.68
CA ARG A 60 -3.56 16.39 2.36
C ARG A 60 -3.91 14.91 2.18
N TYR A 61 -2.93 14.00 2.21
CA TYR A 61 -3.17 12.57 2.06
C TYR A 61 -4.26 12.01 2.99
N PRO A 62 -4.34 12.38 4.29
CA PRO A 62 -5.43 11.89 5.14
C PRO A 62 -6.83 12.28 4.61
N ARG A 63 -6.97 13.49 4.07
CA ARG A 63 -8.25 13.94 3.47
C ARG A 63 -8.56 13.20 2.18
N VAL A 64 -7.56 12.98 1.33
CA VAL A 64 -7.71 12.19 0.09
C VAL A 64 -8.08 10.74 0.40
N SER A 65 -7.43 10.14 1.40
CA SER A 65 -7.74 8.78 1.86
C SER A 65 -9.17 8.66 2.37
N ASN A 66 -9.65 9.64 3.15
CA ASN A 66 -11.01 9.63 3.68
C ASN A 66 -12.04 9.83 2.56
N ALA A 67 -11.84 10.80 1.67
CA ALA A 67 -12.76 11.01 0.54
C ALA A 67 -12.91 9.76 -0.32
N PHE A 68 -11.79 9.06 -0.61
CA PHE A 68 -11.84 7.78 -1.32
C PHE A 68 -12.59 6.70 -0.52
N PHE A 69 -12.29 6.57 0.78
CA PHE A 69 -12.93 5.59 1.64
C PHE A 69 -14.45 5.80 1.75
N ASP A 70 -14.89 7.03 2.00
CA ASP A 70 -16.30 7.38 2.19
C ASP A 70 -17.13 7.03 0.94
N GLN A 71 -16.62 7.37 -0.25
CA GLN A 71 -17.28 7.10 -1.53
C GLN A 71 -17.34 5.59 -1.84
N VAL A 72 -16.22 4.89 -1.65
CA VAL A 72 -16.17 3.42 -1.83
C VAL A 72 -17.10 2.71 -0.83
N HIS A 73 -17.15 3.19 0.41
CA HIS A 73 -18.03 2.63 1.42
C HIS A 73 -19.50 2.80 1.02
N GLY A 74 -19.92 4.01 0.60
CA GLY A 74 -21.29 4.26 0.16
C GLY A 74 -21.72 3.37 -1.02
N VAL A 75 -20.82 3.11 -1.97
CA VAL A 75 -21.06 2.15 -3.06
C VAL A 75 -21.25 0.73 -2.54
N LEU A 76 -20.34 0.26 -1.68
CA LEU A 76 -20.40 -1.10 -1.14
C LEU A 76 -21.60 -1.32 -0.19
N ALA A 77 -22.07 -0.25 0.47
CA ALA A 77 -23.27 -0.24 1.29
C ALA A 77 -24.57 -0.20 0.45
N GLY A 78 -24.49 0.05 -0.85
CA GLY A 78 -25.64 0.19 -1.74
C GLY A 78 -26.36 1.53 -1.60
N GLU A 79 -25.74 2.51 -0.94
CA GLU A 79 -26.31 3.84 -0.68
C GLU A 79 -26.08 4.80 -1.86
N LEU A 80 -25.02 4.56 -2.64
CA LEU A 80 -24.65 5.39 -3.79
C LEU A 80 -24.35 4.52 -5.04
N PRO A 81 -24.90 4.85 -6.22
CA PRO A 81 -24.46 4.25 -7.47
C PRO A 81 -23.00 4.58 -7.78
N VAL A 82 -22.29 3.64 -8.42
CA VAL A 82 -20.86 3.79 -8.78
C VAL A 82 -20.59 5.08 -9.57
N ASP A 83 -21.40 5.34 -10.61
CA ASP A 83 -21.19 6.50 -11.48
C ASP A 83 -21.31 7.82 -10.71
N GLN A 84 -22.27 7.91 -9.78
CA GLN A 84 -22.43 9.09 -8.93
C GLN A 84 -21.26 9.23 -7.94
N ALA A 85 -20.84 8.12 -7.31
CA ALA A 85 -19.73 8.12 -6.36
C ALA A 85 -18.41 8.57 -7.01
N LEU A 86 -18.17 8.21 -8.27
CA LEU A 86 -16.98 8.65 -9.01
C LEU A 86 -17.02 10.16 -9.31
N VAL A 87 -18.17 10.70 -9.72
CA VAL A 87 -18.35 12.14 -9.95
C VAL A 87 -18.16 12.93 -8.65
N ASP A 88 -18.77 12.47 -7.56
CA ASP A 88 -18.66 13.11 -6.26
C ASP A 88 -17.24 13.05 -5.70
N LEU A 89 -16.56 11.91 -5.88
CA LEU A 89 -15.16 11.75 -5.53
C LEU A 89 -14.26 12.71 -6.32
N GLU A 90 -14.44 12.83 -7.63
CA GLU A 90 -13.64 13.75 -8.45
C GLU A 90 -13.82 15.21 -8.02
N SER A 91 -15.06 15.61 -7.76
CA SER A 91 -15.40 16.95 -7.25
C SER A 91 -14.70 17.22 -5.91
N GLU A 92 -14.79 16.27 -4.98
CA GLU A 92 -14.18 16.39 -3.66
C GLU A 92 -12.65 16.39 -3.73
N LEU A 93 -12.05 15.52 -4.54
CA LEU A 93 -10.60 15.51 -4.76
C LEU A 93 -10.12 16.81 -5.42
N THR A 94 -10.89 17.40 -6.33
CA THR A 94 -10.58 18.71 -6.92
C THR A 94 -10.65 19.82 -5.88
N ARG A 95 -11.62 19.77 -4.97
CA ARG A 95 -11.73 20.71 -3.84
C ARG A 95 -10.60 20.54 -2.84
N ILE A 96 -10.23 19.30 -2.52
CA ILE A 96 -9.07 18.98 -1.69
C ILE A 96 -7.79 19.44 -2.39
N LYS A 97 -7.70 19.32 -3.72
CA LYS A 97 -6.59 19.80 -4.52
C LYS A 97 -6.50 21.33 -4.51
N ARG A 98 -7.52 22.13 -4.82
CA ARG A 98 -7.31 23.59 -5.07
C ARG A 98 -6.20 23.81 -6.13
N ARG A 99 -5.25 24.75 -5.94
CA ARG A 99 -4.14 25.02 -6.89
C ARG A 99 -3.17 23.84 -7.10
N ASN A 100 -3.10 22.98 -6.09
CA ASN A 100 -2.42 21.70 -6.02
C ASN A 100 -2.83 21.10 -4.69
N TRP A 101 -2.92 19.78 -4.61
CA TRP A 101 -2.99 19.10 -3.31
C TRP A 101 -1.98 19.73 -2.33
#